data_AF-A0A398CJG2-F1
#
_entry.id   AF-A0A398CJG2-F1
#
_cell.length_a   1.000
_cell.length_b   1.000
_cell.length_c   1.000
_cell.angle_alpha   90.00
_cell.angle_beta   90.00
_cell.angle_gamma   90.00
#
_symmetry.space_group_name_H-M   'P 1'
#
loop_
_entity.id
_entity.type
_entity.pdbx_description
1 polymer ?
#
loop_
_entity_poly.entity_id
_entity_poly.type
_entity_poly.pdbx_seq_one_letter_code
_entity_poly.pdbx_strand_id
1 'polypeptide(L)'
;MSQANIPNITPDITVTRDDAINLLLSSIALEELGLSHIINAEGEKIQYALGTLPGISSPPATISELLAVNESVRHTLRDITKKEFVLQGKLDSVLSIPSSSGSTG
;
A
#
# COMPACT_ATOMS: atom_id res chain seq x y z
N MET A 1 48.78 -1.79 19.91
CA MET A 1 47.31 -1.98 19.82
C MET A 1 47.03 -2.90 18.64
N SER A 2 46.59 -4.14 18.87
CA SER A 2 46.18 -5.06 17.78
C SER A 2 44.75 -4.73 17.37
N GLN A 3 44.53 -4.35 16.10
CA GLN A 3 43.18 -4.28 15.54
C GLN A 3 42.52 -5.67 15.57
N ALA A 4 41.20 -5.70 15.73
CA ALA A 4 40.42 -6.92 15.59
C ALA A 4 40.48 -7.45 14.15
N ASN A 5 40.75 -8.75 13.99
CA ASN A 5 40.79 -9.43 12.70
C ASN A 5 39.37 -9.85 12.31
N ILE A 6 38.56 -8.93 11.79
CA ILE A 6 37.22 -9.24 11.29
C ILE A 6 37.38 -10.10 10.02
N PRO A 7 36.74 -11.29 9.94
CA PRO A 7 36.80 -12.13 8.75
C PRO A 7 36.13 -11.43 7.57
N ASN A 8 36.72 -11.59 6.39
CA ASN A 8 36.13 -11.09 5.15
C ASN A 8 34.84 -11.86 4.83
N ILE A 9 33.73 -11.15 4.64
CA ILE A 9 32.45 -11.73 4.21
C ILE A 9 32.24 -11.31 2.75
N THR A 10 32.16 -12.27 1.83
CA THR A 10 31.73 -12.00 0.45
C THR A 10 30.24 -12.31 0.36
N PRO A 11 29.35 -11.31 0.23
CA PRO A 11 27.93 -11.56 0.08
C PRO A 11 27.63 -12.19 -1.29
N ASP A 12 26.79 -13.20 -1.31
CA ASP A 12 26.21 -13.75 -2.54
C ASP A 12 24.99 -12.89 -2.92
N ILE A 13 25.21 -11.92 -3.82
CA ILE A 13 24.16 -10.99 -4.27
C ILE A 13 23.56 -11.54 -5.56
N THR A 14 22.32 -12.04 -5.49
CA THR A 14 21.60 -12.60 -6.64
C THR A 14 20.61 -11.63 -7.29
N VAL A 15 20.32 -10.49 -6.63
CA VAL A 15 19.35 -9.50 -7.10
C VAL A 15 20.08 -8.32 -7.73
N THR A 16 19.78 -8.02 -8.99
CA THR A 16 20.35 -6.86 -9.67
C THR A 16 19.64 -5.58 -9.24
N ARG A 17 20.23 -4.42 -9.58
CA ARG A 17 19.59 -3.12 -9.36
C ARG A 17 18.24 -3.03 -10.09
N ASP A 18 18.17 -3.54 -11.32
CA ASP A 18 16.94 -3.50 -12.13
C ASP A 18 15.87 -4.43 -11.54
N ASP A 19 16.26 -5.60 -11.03
CA ASP A 19 15.36 -6.48 -10.28
C ASP A 19 14.80 -5.78 -9.05
N ALA A 20 15.65 -5.07 -8.29
CA ALA A 20 15.22 -4.33 -7.12
C ALA A 20 14.21 -3.22 -7.48
N ILE A 21 14.41 -2.50 -8.59
CA ILE A 21 13.45 -1.49 -9.08
C ILE A 21 12.10 -2.15 -9.41
N ASN A 22 12.11 -3.28 -10.14
CA ASN A 22 10.90 -4.02 -10.48
C ASN A 22 10.17 -4.54 -9.24
N LEU A 23 10.90 -5.03 -8.24
CA LEU A 23 10.33 -5.46 -6.97
C LEU A 23 9.74 -4.29 -6.18
N LEU A 24 10.38 -3.12 -6.19
CA LEU A 24 9.84 -1.91 -5.55
C LEU A 24 8.55 -1.44 -6.23
N LEU A 25 8.51 -1.39 -7.57
CA LEU A 25 7.29 -1.08 -8.32
C LEU A 25 6.18 -2.10 -8.04
N SER A 26 6.52 -3.39 -8.03
CA SER A 26 5.58 -4.46 -7.69
C SER A 26 5.04 -4.31 -6.28
N SER A 27 5.87 -3.91 -5.31
CA SER A 27 5.42 -3.66 -3.94
C SER A 27 4.42 -2.51 -3.84
N ILE A 28 4.61 -1.43 -4.62
CA ILE A 28 3.64 -0.33 -4.69
C ILE A 28 2.31 -0.84 -5.24
N ALA A 29 2.33 -1.57 -6.36
CA ALA A 29 1.13 -2.13 -6.96
C ALA A 29 0.37 -3.10 -6.03
N LEU A 30 1.08 -3.90 -5.22
CA LEU A 30 0.47 -4.77 -4.21
C LEU A 30 -0.20 -3.96 -3.09
N GLU A 31 0.41 -2.85 -2.67
CA GLU A 31 -0.19 -1.94 -1.70
C GLU A 31 -1.48 -1.30 -2.24
N GLU A 32 -1.46 -0.80 -3.49
CA GLU A 32 -2.64 -0.25 -4.20
C GLU A 32 -3.79 -1.27 -4.28
N LEU A 33 -3.47 -2.52 -4.63
CA LEU A 33 -4.44 -3.61 -4.65
C LEU A 33 -5.04 -3.85 -3.26
N GLY A 34 -4.21 -3.82 -2.21
CA GLY A 34 -4.67 -3.91 -0.82
C GLY A 34 -5.62 -2.77 -0.45
N LEU A 35 -5.30 -1.53 -0.82
CA LEU A 35 -6.14 -0.36 -0.57
C LEU A 35 -7.48 -0.45 -1.30
N SER A 36 -7.50 -1.00 -2.52
CA SER A 36 -8.75 -1.22 -3.27
C SER A 36 -9.73 -2.15 -2.53
N HIS A 37 -9.22 -3.20 -1.87
CA HIS A 37 -10.04 -4.10 -1.06
C HIS A 37 -10.61 -3.40 0.18
N ILE A 38 -9.86 -2.50 0.80
CA ILE A 38 -10.35 -1.69 1.93
C ILE A 38 -11.48 -0.77 1.45
N ILE A 39 -11.30 -0.09 0.32
CA ILE A 39 -12.34 0.77 -0.26
C ILE A 39 -13.61 -0.03 -0.56
N ASN A 40 -13.47 -1.23 -1.15
CA ASN A 40 -14.62 -2.10 -1.40
C ASN A 40 -15.32 -2.52 -0.10
N ALA A 41 -14.57 -2.90 0.94
CA ALA A 41 -15.12 -3.27 2.24
C ALA A 41 -15.87 -2.10 2.91
N GLU A 42 -15.37 -0.86 2.78
CA GLU A 42 -16.09 0.32 3.24
C GLU A 42 -17.40 0.55 2.44
N GLY A 43 -17.41 0.23 1.14
CA GLY A 43 -18.62 0.23 0.32
C GLY A 43 -19.64 -0.81 0.79
N GLU A 44 -19.21 -2.05 1.04
CA GLU A 44 -20.05 -3.11 1.59
C GLU A 44 -20.60 -2.75 2.98
N LYS A 45 -19.80 -2.06 3.82
CA LYS A 45 -20.25 -1.53 5.12
C LYS A 45 -21.42 -0.56 4.97
N ILE A 46 -21.35 0.35 3.99
CA ILE A 46 -22.46 1.27 3.69
C ILE A 46 -23.68 0.48 3.22
N GLN A 47 -23.51 -0.47 2.30
CA GLN A 47 -24.62 -1.28 1.79
C GLN A 47 -25.28 -2.11 2.89
N TYR A 48 -24.49 -2.65 3.82
CA TYR A 48 -25.00 -3.36 5.00
C TYR A 48 -25.86 -2.43 5.87
N ALA A 49 -25.34 -1.24 6.20
CA ALA A 49 -26.06 -0.26 7.02
C ALA A 49 -27.37 0.23 6.37
N LEU A 50 -27.41 0.32 5.04
CA LEU A 50 -28.61 0.68 4.27
C LEU A 50 -29.54 -0.51 4.00
N GLY A 51 -29.14 -1.74 4.34
CA GLY A 51 -29.91 -2.94 4.05
C GLY A 51 -30.00 -3.29 2.56
N THR A 52 -29.04 -2.84 1.74
CA THR A 52 -29.01 -3.08 0.29
C THR A 52 -28.10 -4.25 -0.12
N LEU A 53 -27.39 -4.85 0.84
CA LEU A 53 -26.44 -5.94 0.57
C LEU A 53 -27.19 -7.25 0.26
N PRO A 54 -26.99 -7.87 -0.92
CA PRO A 54 -27.75 -9.06 -1.32
C PRO A 54 -27.56 -10.23 -0.36
N GLY A 55 -28.66 -10.92 -0.03
CA GLY A 55 -28.63 -12.10 0.84
C GLY A 55 -28.46 -11.82 2.33
N ILE A 56 -28.41 -10.54 2.74
CA ILE A 56 -28.32 -10.13 4.13
C ILE A 56 -29.47 -9.17 4.46
N SER A 57 -30.20 -9.45 5.54
CA SER A 57 -31.20 -8.53 6.09
C SER A 57 -30.59 -7.83 7.30
N SER A 58 -30.41 -6.52 7.21
CA SER A 58 -30.02 -5.69 8.36
C SER A 58 -31.28 -5.08 8.99
N PRO A 59 -31.37 -5.00 10.33
CA PRO A 59 -32.38 -4.16 10.96
C PRO A 59 -32.28 -2.71 10.44
N PRO A 60 -33.40 -1.96 10.41
CA PRO A 60 -33.38 -0.57 9.97
C PRO A 60 -32.43 0.24 10.85
N ALA A 61 -31.41 0.85 10.23
CA ALA A 61 -30.51 1.74 10.92
C ALA A 61 -31.23 3.07 11.25
N THR A 62 -30.99 3.58 12.44
CA THR A 62 -31.38 4.94 12.82
C THR A 62 -30.52 5.97 12.08
N ILE A 63 -31.00 7.21 12.00
CA ILE A 63 -30.23 8.32 11.41
C ILE A 63 -28.89 8.50 12.12
N SER A 64 -28.86 8.38 13.45
CA SER A 64 -27.63 8.51 14.24
C SER A 64 -26.60 7.42 13.90
N GLU A 65 -27.03 6.18 13.70
CA GLU A 65 -26.15 5.09 13.27
C GLU A 65 -25.62 5.31 11.86
N LEU A 66 -26.46 5.77 10.93
CA LEU A 66 -26.03 6.10 9.57
C LEU A 66 -24.99 7.23 9.54
N LEU A 67 -25.17 8.27 10.37
CA LEU A 67 -24.20 9.35 10.50
C LEU A 67 -22.87 8.84 11.10
N ALA A 68 -22.93 7.92 12.07
CA ALA A 68 -21.73 7.30 12.64
C ALA A 68 -20.98 6.43 11.61
N VAL A 69 -21.69 5.64 10.81
CA VAL A 69 -21.10 4.85 9.71
C VAL A 69 -20.45 5.78 8.68
N ASN A 70 -21.15 6.83 8.26
CA ASN A 70 -20.63 7.79 7.30
C ASN A 70 -19.37 8.49 7.82
N GLU A 71 -19.35 8.88 9.09
CA GLU A 71 -18.17 9.48 9.71
C GLU A 71 -16.99 8.49 9.77
N SER A 72 -17.25 7.23 10.13
CA SER A 72 -16.25 6.16 10.14
C SER A 72 -15.64 5.94 8.75
N VAL A 73 -16.47 5.79 7.71
CA VAL A 73 -16.01 5.64 6.32
C VAL A 73 -15.16 6.83 5.89
N ARG A 74 -15.61 8.06 6.22
CA ARG A 74 -14.88 9.29 5.91
C ARG A 74 -13.50 9.32 6.58
N HIS A 75 -13.37 8.80 7.80
CA HIS A 75 -12.07 8.63 8.46
C HIS A 75 -11.19 7.63 7.72
N THR A 76 -11.70 6.45 7.39
CA THR A 76 -10.94 5.45 6.63
C THR A 76 -10.45 6.02 5.29
N LEU A 77 -11.32 6.68 4.51
CA LEU A 77 -10.95 7.28 3.23
C LEU A 77 -9.87 8.36 3.36
N ARG A 78 -9.87 9.14 4.46
CA ARG A 78 -8.78 10.09 4.72
C ARG A 78 -7.46 9.41 4.97
N ASP A 79 -7.45 8.32 5.73
CA ASP A 79 -6.21 7.61 6.04
C ASP A 79 -5.67 6.88 4.81
N ILE A 80 -6.55 6.34 3.95
CA ILE A 80 -6.18 5.85 2.62
C ILE A 80 -5.56 6.98 1.78
N THR A 81 -6.19 8.15 1.71
CA THR A 81 -5.66 9.29 0.94
C THR A 81 -4.26 9.72 1.41
N LYS A 82 -3.98 9.66 2.73
CA LYS A 82 -2.63 9.93 3.25
C LYS A 82 -1.64 8.85 2.80
N LYS A 83 -2.06 7.58 2.79
CA LYS A 83 -1.23 6.46 2.32
C LYS A 83 -0.95 6.58 0.82
N GLU A 84 -1.93 6.95 0.01
CA GLU A 84 -1.77 7.24 -1.42
C GLU A 84 -0.67 8.29 -1.66
N PHE A 85 -0.67 9.38 -0.89
CA PHE A 85 0.39 10.39 -1.01
C PHE A 85 1.79 9.83 -0.69
N VAL A 86 1.90 8.92 0.28
CA VAL A 86 3.16 8.24 0.60
C VAL A 86 3.57 7.26 -0.51
N LEU A 87 2.62 6.52 -1.09
CA LEU A 87 2.87 5.61 -2.20
C LEU A 87 3.30 6.36 -3.47
N GLN A 88 2.67 7.50 -3.75
CA GLN A 88 3.09 8.40 -4.82
C GLN A 88 4.53 8.87 -4.62
N GLY A 89 4.91 9.32 -3.42
CA GLY A 89 6.29 9.71 -3.14
C GLY A 89 7.29 8.56 -3.30
N LYS A 90 6.90 7.33 -2.94
CA LYS A 90 7.71 6.13 -3.18
C LYS A 90 7.85 5.85 -4.68
N LEU A 91 6.77 5.95 -5.45
CA LEU A 91 6.79 5.79 -6.90
C LEU A 91 7.71 6.81 -7.57
N ASP A 92 7.56 8.09 -7.24
CA ASP A 92 8.39 9.17 -7.77
C ASP A 92 9.88 8.92 -7.46
N SER A 93 10.18 8.47 -6.25
CA SER A 93 11.54 8.12 -5.84
C SER A 93 12.09 6.95 -6.67
N VAL A 94 11.31 5.89 -6.88
CA VAL A 94 11.73 4.73 -7.68
C VAL A 94 11.94 5.10 -9.14
N LEU A 95 11.05 5.92 -9.72
CA LEU A 95 11.17 6.38 -11.11
C LEU A 95 12.33 7.34 -11.34
N SER A 96 12.80 8.02 -10.29
CA SER A 96 13.98 8.89 -10.35
C SER A 96 15.31 8.13 -10.36
N ILE A 97 15.30 6.81 -10.13
CA ILE A 97 16.52 6.00 -10.09
C ILE A 97 17.12 5.93 -11.50
N PRO A 98 18.35 6.40 -11.73
CA PRO A 98 18.96 6.34 -13.05
C PRO A 98 19.21 4.90 -13.47
N SER A 99 18.87 4.58 -14.72
CA SER A 99 19.23 3.30 -15.35
C SER A 99 20.75 3.20 -15.46
N SER A 100 21.32 2.03 -15.11
CA SER A 100 22.76 1.83 -15.28
C SER A 100 23.08 1.76 -16.77
N SER A 101 23.46 2.89 -17.36
CA SER A 101 24.20 2.88 -18.62
C SER A 101 25.54 2.22 -18.31
N GLY A 102 25.71 0.95 -18.68
CA GLY A 102 26.98 0.25 -18.51
C GLY A 102 28.11 1.06 -19.14
N SER A 103 29.26 1.14 -18.46
CA SER A 103 30.46 1.66 -19.11
C SER A 103 30.77 0.77 -20.30
N THR A 104 30.62 1.28 -21.53
CA THR A 104 31.32 0.73 -22.69
C THR A 104 32.81 0.96 -22.45
N GLY A 105 33.48 -0.04 -21.88
CA GLY A 105 34.92 -0.13 -21.72
C GLY A 105 35.40 -1.44 -22.33
#